data_AF-A0A9E2P8Y7-F1
#
_entry.id   AF-A0A9E2P8Y7-F1
#
_cell.length_a   1.000
_cell.length_b   1.000
_cell.length_c   1.000
_cell.angle_alpha   90.00
_cell.angle_beta   90.00
_cell.angle_gamma   90.00
#
_symmetry.space_group_name_H-M   'P 1'
#
loop_
_entity.id
_entity.type
_entity.pdbx_description
1 polymer ?
#
loop_
_entity_poly.entity_id
_entity_poly.type
_entity_poly.pdbx_seq_one_letter_code
_entity_poly.pdbx_strand_id
1 'polypeptide(L)'
;EEVAARTGLKPTTTIEDYLDGDPVIVTIRFEKNGDIVEAALEDFIQEKIIVEGKDVIKPYTPHFVYHGSGEALNFPSGCIVCPSDCNGGIITDNVLPLKTTVNYYKVNWDRMPPVGSIVEVVIKSIYGPHRLSSTKDGSK
;
A
#
# COMPACT_ATOMS: atom_id res chain seq x y z
N GLU A 1 25.78 -4.28 0.81
CA GLU A 1 26.03 -2.87 0.45
C GLU A 1 24.88 -2.21 -0.29
N GLU A 2 24.36 -2.81 -1.37
CA GLU A 2 23.34 -2.18 -2.23
C GLU A 2 22.02 -1.80 -1.53
N VAL A 3 21.59 -2.60 -0.54
CA VAL A 3 20.35 -2.39 0.22
C VAL A 3 20.45 -1.18 1.15
N ALA A 4 21.56 -1.05 1.89
CA ALA A 4 21.79 0.08 2.82
C ALA A 4 21.96 1.42 2.10
N ALA A 5 22.45 1.41 0.87
CA ALA A 5 22.58 2.61 0.05
C ALA A 5 21.22 3.14 -0.45
N ARG A 6 20.13 2.36 -0.33
CA ARG A 6 18.80 2.69 -0.88
C ARG A 6 17.73 2.89 0.20
N THR A 7 18.07 2.81 1.49
CA THR A 7 17.12 3.02 2.58
C THR A 7 16.85 4.50 2.86
N GLY A 8 15.57 4.86 2.95
CA GLY A 8 15.11 6.17 3.44
C GLY A 8 15.14 7.30 2.40
N LEU A 9 14.43 8.38 2.73
CA LEU A 9 14.42 9.62 1.94
C LEU A 9 15.81 10.27 1.99
N LYS A 10 16.34 10.64 0.82
CA LYS A 10 17.60 11.39 0.72
C LYS A 10 17.28 12.86 0.47
N PRO A 11 18.16 13.80 0.88
CA PRO A 11 18.04 15.21 0.49
C PRO A 11 18.02 15.42 -1.04
N THR A 12 18.53 14.45 -1.80
CA THR A 12 18.57 14.44 -3.25
C THR A 12 17.41 13.69 -3.89
N THR A 13 16.44 13.18 -3.11
CA THR A 13 15.28 12.46 -3.65
C THR A 13 14.43 13.42 -4.48
N THR A 14 14.13 13.05 -5.72
CA THR A 14 13.30 13.85 -6.64
C THR A 14 11.98 13.14 -6.98
N ILE A 15 11.10 13.79 -7.74
CA ILE A 15 9.80 13.21 -8.11
C ILE A 15 9.95 11.94 -8.95
N GLU A 16 11.01 11.86 -9.76
CA GLU A 16 11.35 10.71 -10.60
C GLU A 16 11.80 9.47 -9.81
N ASP A 17 12.08 9.60 -8.51
CA ASP A 17 12.38 8.47 -7.64
C ASP A 17 11.12 7.74 -7.12
N TYR A 18 9.94 8.31 -7.36
CA TYR A 18 8.63 7.74 -7.01
C TYR A 18 7.97 7.07 -8.21
N LEU A 19 7.04 6.17 -7.95
CA LEU A 19 6.24 5.58 -9.02
C LEU A 19 5.15 6.57 -9.42
N ASP A 20 5.09 6.90 -10.70
CA ASP A 20 3.91 7.59 -11.24
C ASP A 20 2.79 6.57 -11.47
N GLY A 21 1.54 6.95 -11.23
CA GLY A 21 0.41 6.04 -11.39
C GLY A 21 -0.90 6.60 -10.88
N ASP A 22 -1.98 5.92 -11.24
CA ASP A 22 -3.32 6.32 -10.85
C ASP A 22 -3.58 6.00 -9.37
N PRO A 23 -4.02 6.97 -8.56
CA PRO A 23 -4.29 6.71 -7.14
C PRO A 23 -5.48 5.76 -6.96
N VAL A 24 -5.29 4.80 -6.04
CA VAL A 24 -6.27 3.76 -5.73
C VAL A 24 -6.49 3.58 -4.23
N ILE A 25 -7.63 2.99 -3.89
CA ILE A 25 -7.95 2.46 -2.56
C ILE A 25 -7.84 0.95 -2.64
N VAL A 26 -7.26 0.35 -1.60
CA VAL A 26 -7.19 -1.11 -1.45
C VAL A 26 -8.00 -1.50 -0.22
N THR A 27 -8.96 -2.40 -0.39
CA THR A 27 -9.69 -3.03 0.71
C THR A 27 -9.49 -4.55 0.68
N ILE A 28 -9.58 -5.17 1.84
CA ILE A 28 -9.62 -6.63 2.00
C ILE A 28 -11.03 -7.00 2.41
N ARG A 29 -11.61 -7.95 1.66
CA ARG A 29 -12.95 -8.46 1.88
C ARG A 29 -12.89 -9.96 2.15
N PHE A 30 -13.54 -10.42 3.21
CA PHE A 30 -13.52 -11.82 3.63
C PHE A 30 -14.73 -12.17 4.50
N GLU A 31 -15.03 -13.46 4.60
CA GLU A 31 -16.09 -13.95 5.49
C GLU A 31 -15.55 -14.16 6.91
N LYS A 32 -16.30 -13.67 7.90
CA LYS A 32 -16.03 -13.88 9.32
C LYS A 32 -17.35 -14.13 10.05
N ASN A 33 -17.49 -15.31 10.64
CA ASN A 33 -18.70 -15.73 11.37
C ASN A 33 -20.01 -15.64 10.55
N GLY A 34 -19.95 -15.90 9.24
CA GLY A 34 -21.10 -15.84 8.33
C GLY A 34 -21.39 -14.44 7.76
N ASP A 35 -20.70 -13.41 8.22
CA ASP A 35 -20.80 -12.05 7.70
C ASP A 35 -19.62 -11.72 6.77
N ILE A 36 -19.89 -10.93 5.74
CA ILE A 36 -18.85 -10.36 4.89
C ILE A 36 -18.31 -9.09 5.53
N VAL A 37 -17.02 -9.12 5.85
CA VAL A 37 -16.26 -7.98 6.36
C VAL A 37 -15.46 -7.39 5.20
N GLU A 38 -15.56 -6.08 5.00
CA GLU A 38 -14.70 -5.31 4.09
C GLU A 38 -14.05 -4.18 4.89
N ALA A 39 -12.72 -4.07 4.85
CA ALA A 39 -11.96 -3.01 5.52
C ALA A 39 -10.76 -2.57 4.67
N ALA A 40 -10.27 -1.35 4.90
CA ALA A 40 -9.12 -0.81 4.17
C ALA A 40 -7.84 -1.60 4.48
N LEU A 41 -6.88 -1.68 3.56
CA LEU A 41 -5.65 -2.45 3.83
C LEU A 41 -4.88 -1.89 5.03
N GLU A 42 -4.85 -0.57 5.17
CA GLU A 42 -4.16 0.10 6.27
C GLU A 42 -4.73 -0.21 7.64
N ASP A 43 -5.97 -0.65 7.72
CA ASP A 43 -6.59 -1.06 8.97
C ASP A 43 -5.96 -2.33 9.57
N PHE A 44 -5.32 -3.15 8.73
CA PHE A 44 -4.66 -4.40 9.12
C PHE A 44 -3.17 -4.21 9.43
N ILE A 45 -2.64 -3.00 9.25
CA ILE A 45 -1.22 -2.71 9.36
C ILE A 45 -1.02 -1.54 10.34
N GLN A 46 -0.10 -1.72 11.28
CA GLN A 46 0.46 -0.67 12.11
C GLN A 46 1.84 -0.32 11.57
N GLU A 47 2.18 0.96 11.56
CA GLU A 47 3.52 1.39 11.13
C GLU A 47 4.44 1.44 12.36
N LYS A 48 5.57 0.73 12.28
CA LYS A 48 6.63 0.70 13.29
C LYS A 48 7.83 1.46 12.76
N ILE A 49 8.13 2.59 13.37
CA ILE A 49 9.32 3.41 13.07
C ILE A 49 10.23 3.51 14.30
N ILE A 50 11.47 3.94 14.08
CA ILE A 50 12.43 4.22 15.15
C ILE A 50 12.56 5.74 15.29
N VAL A 51 12.24 6.28 16.47
CA VAL A 51 12.42 7.68 16.83
C VAL A 51 13.36 7.74 18.03
N GLU A 52 14.50 8.42 17.90
CA GLU A 52 15.51 8.54 18.96
C GLU A 52 15.95 7.18 19.54
N GLY A 53 16.10 6.17 18.67
CA GLY A 53 16.49 4.82 19.05
C GLY A 53 15.40 3.99 19.74
N LYS A 54 14.16 4.49 19.82
CA LYS A 54 13.01 3.78 20.38
C LYS A 54 11.99 3.46 19.29
N ASP A 55 11.40 2.27 19.41
CA ASP A 55 10.28 1.88 18.57
C ASP A 55 9.03 2.71 18.89
N VAL A 56 8.45 3.32 17.86
CA VAL A 56 7.17 4.02 17.92
C VAL A 56 6.20 3.32 16.97
N ILE A 57 5.03 2.96 17.50
CA ILE A 57 3.93 2.39 16.71
C ILE A 57 2.92 3.49 16.43
N LYS A 58 2.61 3.73 15.15
CA LYS A 58 1.63 4.72 14.69
C LYS A 58 0.65 4.09 13.70
N PRO A 59 -0.50 4.73 13.44
CA PRO A 59 -1.36 4.35 12.32
C PRO A 59 -0.58 4.38 11.01
N TYR A 60 -0.81 3.38 10.15
CA TYR A 60 -0.26 3.35 8.80
C TYR A 60 -1.13 4.21 7.87
N THR A 61 -0.52 5.11 7.11
CA THR A 61 -1.21 6.06 6.21
C THR A 61 -0.64 5.95 4.79
N PRO A 62 -0.99 4.91 4.02
CA PRO A 62 -0.43 4.69 2.70
C PRO A 62 -0.95 5.66 1.65
N HIS A 63 -0.18 5.79 0.57
CA HIS A 63 -0.66 6.36 -0.69
C HIS A 63 -0.49 5.33 -1.81
N PHE A 64 -1.56 4.59 -2.11
CA PHE A 64 -1.50 3.55 -3.14
C PHE A 64 -1.66 4.12 -4.54
N VAL A 65 -0.76 3.73 -5.45
CA VAL A 65 -0.83 4.06 -6.88
C VAL A 65 -0.82 2.78 -7.71
N TYR A 66 -1.60 2.77 -8.79
CA TYR A 66 -1.60 1.73 -9.81
C TYR A 66 -0.87 2.24 -11.05
N HIS A 67 0.31 1.67 -11.33
CA HIS A 67 1.14 2.12 -12.46
C HIS A 67 0.69 1.55 -13.82
N GLY A 68 0.31 0.28 -13.86
CA GLY A 68 -0.28 -0.34 -15.04
C GLY A 68 0.59 -0.33 -16.31
N SER A 69 1.92 -0.47 -16.21
CA SER A 69 2.80 -0.31 -17.39
C SER A 69 2.68 -1.40 -18.45
N GLY A 70 2.19 -2.59 -18.10
CA GLY A 70 2.12 -3.73 -19.02
C GLY A 70 3.48 -4.28 -19.46
N GLU A 71 4.58 -3.76 -18.89
CA GLU A 71 5.96 -4.19 -19.13
C GLU A 71 6.63 -4.84 -17.91
N ALA A 72 7.42 -5.88 -18.18
CA ALA A 72 8.23 -6.56 -17.17
C ALA A 72 9.22 -5.58 -16.51
N LEU A 73 9.12 -5.43 -15.20
CA LEU A 73 9.94 -4.48 -14.46
C LEU A 73 11.36 -5.02 -14.29
N ASN A 74 12.35 -4.15 -14.46
CA ASN A 74 13.77 -4.46 -14.22
C ASN A 74 14.33 -3.78 -12.96
N PHE A 75 13.47 -3.22 -12.11
CA PHE A 75 13.85 -2.52 -10.88
C PHE A 75 13.05 -3.02 -9.68
N PRO A 76 13.60 -2.92 -8.44
CA PRO A 76 12.84 -3.23 -7.23
C PRO A 76 11.70 -2.22 -7.08
N SER A 77 10.45 -2.68 -7.10
CA SER A 77 9.26 -1.82 -7.16
C SER A 77 8.56 -1.58 -5.83
N GLY A 78 8.93 -2.31 -4.77
CA GLY A 78 8.29 -2.19 -3.46
C GLY A 78 6.81 -2.62 -3.45
N CYS A 79 6.38 -3.52 -4.36
CA CYS A 79 5.00 -4.00 -4.43
C CYS A 79 4.49 -4.51 -3.07
N ILE A 80 3.39 -3.94 -2.58
CA ILE A 80 2.76 -4.32 -1.30
C ILE A 80 1.46 -5.08 -1.52
N VAL A 81 0.79 -4.83 -2.65
CA VAL A 81 -0.47 -5.49 -3.03
C VAL A 81 -0.28 -6.10 -4.41
N CYS A 82 0.12 -7.37 -4.44
CA CYS A 82 0.47 -8.07 -5.68
C CYS A 82 -0.68 -8.99 -6.12
N PRO A 83 -1.39 -8.71 -7.23
CA PRO A 83 -1.99 -9.79 -8.00
C PRO A 83 -0.81 -10.49 -8.72
N SER A 84 -0.54 -11.76 -8.40
CA SER A 84 0.72 -12.46 -8.70
C SER A 84 1.15 -12.62 -10.18
N ASP A 85 0.64 -11.83 -11.13
CA ASP A 85 0.99 -11.83 -12.57
C ASP A 85 1.63 -10.50 -13.03
N CYS A 86 2.71 -10.05 -12.37
CA CYS A 86 3.29 -8.74 -12.66
C CYS A 86 4.27 -8.76 -13.86
N ASN A 87 3.85 -8.16 -14.97
CA ASN A 87 4.71 -7.37 -15.86
C ASN A 87 4.23 -5.91 -15.82
N GLY A 88 4.23 -5.22 -14.67
CA GLY A 88 3.98 -3.76 -14.61
C GLY A 88 2.77 -3.25 -13.80
N GLY A 89 1.88 -4.15 -13.35
CA GLY A 89 0.71 -3.82 -12.52
C GLY A 89 1.04 -3.67 -11.02
N ILE A 90 1.89 -2.70 -10.67
CA ILE A 90 2.31 -2.43 -9.29
C ILE A 90 1.22 -1.67 -8.55
N ILE A 91 0.86 -2.14 -7.35
CA ILE A 91 0.27 -1.30 -6.31
C ILE A 91 1.31 -1.14 -5.21
N THR A 92 1.86 0.06 -5.14
CA THR A 92 2.89 0.43 -4.16
C THR A 92 2.37 1.52 -3.24
N ASP A 93 2.85 1.51 -2.01
CA ASP A 93 2.74 2.64 -1.10
C ASP A 93 3.76 3.70 -1.52
N ASN A 94 3.30 4.70 -2.25
CA ASN A 94 4.11 5.77 -2.82
C ASN A 94 4.48 6.86 -1.79
N VAL A 95 4.33 6.58 -0.50
CA VAL A 95 4.87 7.40 0.59
C VAL A 95 6.40 7.34 0.61
N LEU A 96 7.00 6.33 -0.02
CA LEU A 96 8.45 6.23 -0.18
C LEU A 96 8.88 6.02 -1.65
N PRO A 97 10.16 6.31 -1.96
CA PRO A 97 10.77 5.97 -3.25
C PRO A 97 10.81 4.47 -3.52
N LEU A 98 10.65 4.09 -4.78
CA LEU A 98 10.63 2.71 -5.28
C LEU A 98 11.79 1.83 -4.80
N LYS A 99 12.96 2.43 -4.60
CA LYS A 99 14.21 1.72 -4.30
C LYS A 99 14.40 1.40 -2.82
N THR A 100 13.52 1.89 -1.95
CA THR A 100 13.64 1.62 -0.51
C THR A 100 13.23 0.20 -0.16
N THR A 101 13.92 -0.38 0.81
CA THR A 101 13.67 -1.73 1.32
C THR A 101 13.32 -1.71 2.81
N VAL A 102 13.06 -0.51 3.35
CA VAL A 102 12.70 -0.34 4.76
C VAL A 102 11.27 -0.83 4.94
N ASN A 103 11.13 -1.99 5.60
CA ASN A 103 9.84 -2.49 6.01
C ASN A 103 9.51 -1.91 7.40
N TYR A 104 8.50 -1.06 7.47
CA TYR A 104 7.96 -0.52 8.72
C TYR A 104 6.58 -1.11 9.04
N TYR A 105 6.20 -2.22 8.42
CA TYR A 105 4.90 -2.84 8.65
C TYR A 105 4.93 -3.76 9.87
N LYS A 106 3.97 -3.55 10.76
CA LYS A 106 3.60 -4.46 11.83
C LYS A 106 2.16 -4.86 11.62
N VAL A 107 1.91 -6.14 11.39
CA VAL A 107 0.54 -6.65 11.21
C VAL A 107 -0.28 -6.52 12.49
N ASN A 108 -1.51 -6.02 12.36
CA ASN A 108 -2.54 -6.07 13.39
C ASN A 108 -3.31 -7.40 13.29
N TRP A 109 -2.82 -8.41 14.00
CA TRP A 109 -3.39 -9.76 13.97
C TRP A 109 -4.83 -9.83 14.49
N ASP A 110 -5.26 -8.90 15.35
CA ASP A 110 -6.64 -8.87 15.87
C ASP A 110 -7.67 -8.56 14.77
N ARG A 111 -7.24 -7.84 13.73
CA ARG A 111 -8.08 -7.45 12.60
C ARG A 111 -7.93 -8.37 11.41
N MET A 112 -6.82 -9.10 11.32
CA MET A 112 -6.54 -9.99 10.20
C MET A 112 -7.63 -11.05 10.00
N PRO A 113 -7.87 -11.47 8.75
CA PRO A 113 -8.69 -12.65 8.47
C PRO A 113 -8.14 -13.87 9.22
N PRO A 114 -9.03 -14.75 9.72
CA PRO A 114 -8.60 -16.03 10.27
C PRO A 114 -7.70 -16.81 9.30
N VAL A 115 -6.76 -17.57 9.86
CA VAL A 115 -5.90 -18.45 9.05
C VAL A 115 -6.77 -19.43 8.26
N GLY A 116 -6.55 -19.51 6.95
CA GLY A 116 -7.34 -20.33 6.03
C GLY A 116 -8.55 -19.63 5.41
N SER A 117 -8.83 -18.37 5.78
CA SER A 117 -9.84 -17.57 5.09
C SER A 117 -9.49 -17.35 3.62
N ILE A 118 -10.51 -17.43 2.77
CA ILE A 118 -10.43 -16.90 1.41
C ILE A 118 -10.62 -15.38 1.50
N VAL A 119 -9.68 -14.64 0.93
CA VAL A 119 -9.68 -13.18 0.93
C VAL A 119 -9.85 -12.68 -0.50
N GLU A 120 -10.67 -11.65 -0.66
CA GLU A 120 -10.77 -10.86 -1.87
C GLU A 120 -10.02 -9.54 -1.64
N VAL A 121 -9.03 -9.27 -2.48
CA VAL A 121 -8.34 -7.98 -2.51
C VAL A 121 -9.06 -7.10 -3.52
N VAL A 122 -9.69 -6.03 -3.03
CA VAL A 122 -10.48 -5.14 -3.86
C VAL A 122 -9.71 -3.84 -4.09
N ILE A 123 -9.50 -3.50 -5.36
CA ILE A 123 -8.76 -2.30 -5.78
C ILE A 123 -9.76 -1.38 -6.48
N LYS A 124 -9.87 -0.13 -6.03
CA LYS A 124 -10.81 0.86 -6.56
C LYS A 124 -10.09 2.16 -6.87
N SER A 125 -10.40 2.80 -8.00
CA SER A 125 -9.95 4.18 -8.26
C SER A 125 -10.57 5.14 -7.24
N ILE A 126 -9.80 6.15 -6.82
CA ILE A 126 -10.34 7.23 -5.98
C ILE A 126 -11.32 8.15 -6.72
N TYR A 127 -11.38 8.10 -8.05
CA TYR A 127 -12.19 9.01 -8.87
C TYR A 127 -13.63 8.51 -9.19
N GLY A 128 -13.98 7.28 -8.78
CA GLY A 128 -15.37 6.77 -8.72
C GLY A 128 -15.94 6.14 -10.01
N PRO A 129 -16.94 5.23 -9.85
CA PRO A 129 -18.34 5.69 -9.84
C PRO A 129 -19.16 5.30 -8.59
N HIS A 130 -18.51 5.16 -7.41
CA HIS A 130 -19.05 5.19 -6.00
C HIS A 130 -18.92 3.86 -5.22
N ARG A 131 -18.72 3.82 -3.88
CA ARG A 131 -18.42 4.82 -2.81
C ARG A 131 -17.10 4.40 -2.11
N LEU A 132 -16.19 5.26 -1.65
CA LEU A 132 -16.10 6.73 -1.51
C LEU A 132 -15.28 7.35 -2.66
N SER A 133 -15.95 8.00 -3.60
CA SER A 133 -15.35 8.73 -4.72
C SER A 133 -14.60 9.95 -4.18
N SER A 134 -13.40 9.71 -3.63
CA SER A 134 -12.58 10.66 -2.87
C SER A 134 -13.41 11.69 -2.11
N THR A 135 -14.40 11.19 -1.35
CA THR A 135 -15.20 11.98 -0.39
C THR A 135 -15.78 13.32 -0.89
N LYS A 136 -16.45 13.36 -2.07
CA LYS A 136 -17.31 14.47 -2.56
C LYS A 136 -17.15 15.85 -1.87
N ASP A 137 -16.28 16.71 -2.39
CA ASP A 137 -16.35 18.15 -2.13
C ASP A 137 -17.62 18.72 -2.76
N GLY A 138 -18.53 19.18 -1.91
CA GLY A 138 -19.77 19.81 -2.33
C GLY A 138 -19.50 21.23 -2.81
N SER A 139 -19.51 21.46 -4.12
CA SER A 139 -20.00 22.73 -4.65
C SER A 139 -20.29 22.66 -6.16
N LYS A 140 -21.60 22.57 -6.41
CA LYS A 140 -22.39 22.92 -7.61
C LYS A 140 -22.31 21.99 -8.81
#